data_AF-A0A183U3E8-F1
#
_entry.id   AF-A0A183U3E8-F1
#
_cell.length_a   1.000
_cell.length_b   1.000
_cell.length_c   1.000
_cell.angle_alpha   90.00
_cell.angle_beta   90.00
_cell.angle_gamma   90.00
#
_symmetry.space_group_name_H-M   'P 1'
#
loop_
_entity.id
_entity.type
_entity.pdbx_description
1 polymer ?
#
loop_
_entity_poly.entity_id
_entity_poly.type
_entity_poly.pdbx_seq_one_letter_code
_entity_poly.pdbx_strand_id
1 'polypeptide(L)' 'MPLLVLLSTICFSTNINGDFVFDDTEAIVNNAVVRDNRRLLDVFRTDFWGRPIRSAHSHKSYRPITTLTFT' A
#
# COMPACT_ATOMS: atom_id res chain seq x y z
N MET A 1 19.56 2.36 -23.06
CA MET A 1 19.10 2.89 -21.77
C MET A 1 18.23 4.14 -21.90
N PRO A 2 18.63 5.21 -22.62
CA PRO A 2 17.82 6.45 -22.70
C PRO A 2 16.45 6.25 -23.36
N LEU A 3 16.40 5.46 -24.45
CA LEU A 3 15.16 5.15 -25.15
C LEU A 3 14.17 4.36 -24.26
N LEU A 4 14.67 3.44 -23.43
CA LEU A 4 13.84 2.65 -22.53
C LEU A 4 13.25 3.54 -21.43
N VAL A 5 14.06 4.44 -20.87
CA VAL A 5 13.58 5.45 -19.92
C VAL A 5 12.50 6.31 -20.58
N LEU A 6 12.77 6.91 -21.74
CA LEU A 6 11.83 7.77 -22.45
C LEU A 6 10.48 7.08 -22.73
N LEU A 7 10.52 5.87 -23.30
CA LEU A 7 9.30 5.12 -23.64
C LEU A 7 8.52 4.71 -22.38
N SER A 8 9.20 4.29 -21.31
CA SER A 8 8.54 3.98 -20.04
C SER A 8 7.89 5.22 -19.43
N THR A 9 8.57 6.36 -19.41
CA THR A 9 8.02 7.61 -18.88
C THR A 9 6.78 8.04 -19.65
N ILE A 10 6.80 8.00 -20.98
CA ILE A 10 5.63 8.35 -21.81
C ILE A 10 4.46 7.41 -21.50
N CYS A 11 4.70 6.09 -21.44
CA CYS A 11 3.67 5.09 -21.16
C CYS A 11 2.97 5.32 -19.80
N PHE A 12 3.75 5.62 -18.75
CA PHE A 12 3.21 5.85 -17.40
C PHE A 12 2.72 7.29 -17.15
N SER A 13 3.15 8.27 -17.97
CA SER A 13 2.79 9.69 -17.78
C SER A 13 1.28 9.97 -17.86
N THR A 14 0.55 9.14 -18.61
CA THR A 14 -0.91 9.27 -18.77
C THR A 14 -1.69 8.97 -17.48
N ASN A 15 -1.05 8.30 -16.51
CA ASN A 15 -1.67 7.88 -15.25
C ASN A 15 -1.12 8.65 -14.04
N ILE A 16 -0.43 9.79 -14.23
CA ILE A 16 0.09 10.60 -13.12
C ILE A 16 -1.04 11.04 -12.17
N ASN A 17 -2.22 11.32 -12.70
CA ASN A 17 -3.42 11.67 -11.93
C ASN A 17 -4.43 10.50 -11.91
N GLY A 18 -3.96 9.26 -12.02
CA GLY A 18 -4.81 8.09 -11.94
C GLY A 18 -5.37 7.89 -10.53
N ASP A 19 -6.52 7.24 -10.45
CA ASP A 19 -7.11 6.83 -9.18
C ASP A 19 -6.37 5.63 -8.58
N PHE A 20 -6.64 5.36 -7.30
CA PHE A 20 -6.12 4.17 -6.64
C PHE A 20 -6.63 2.89 -7.30
N VAL A 21 -5.70 2.01 -7.65
CA VAL A 21 -6.03 0.66 -8.14
C VAL A 21 -6.11 -0.31 -6.96
N PHE A 22 -6.26 -1.60 -7.23
CA PHE A 22 -6.59 -2.61 -6.22
C PHE A 22 -5.65 -2.60 -5.00
N ASP A 23 -4.33 -2.70 -5.22
CA ASP A 23 -3.34 -2.75 -4.14
C ASP A 23 -3.34 -1.46 -3.31
N ASP A 24 -3.40 -0.30 -3.98
CA ASP A 24 -3.41 1.01 -3.32
C ASP A 24 -4.69 1.19 -2.49
N THR A 25 -5.83 0.80 -3.06
CA THR A 25 -7.14 0.90 -2.42
C THR A 25 -7.17 0.05 -1.15
N GLU A 26 -6.69 -1.18 -1.21
CA GLU A 26 -6.68 -2.04 -0.04
C GLU A 26 -5.66 -1.61 1.01
N ALA A 27 -4.46 -1.20 0.61
CA ALA A 27 -3.39 -0.83 1.53
C ALA A 27 -3.56 0.54 2.18
N ILE A 28 -4.21 1.49 1.51
CA ILE A 28 -4.34 2.90 1.93
C ILE A 28 -5.79 3.25 2.26
N VAL A 29 -6.73 2.98 1.34
CA VAL A 29 -8.12 3.46 1.45
C VAL A 29 -8.97 2.57 2.37
N ASN A 30 -8.77 1.26 2.35
CA ASN A 30 -9.54 0.30 3.15
C ASN A 30 -8.79 -0.19 4.39
N ASN A 31 -7.51 0.17 4.52
CA ASN A 31 -6.71 -0.22 5.66
C ASN A 31 -7.03 0.65 6.88
N ALA A 32 -7.75 0.07 7.84
CA ALA A 32 -8.13 0.74 9.08
C ALA A 32 -6.93 1.20 9.93
N VAL A 33 -5.76 0.54 9.81
CA VAL A 33 -4.54 1.00 10.50
C VAL A 33 -4.07 2.34 9.94
N VAL A 34 -4.23 2.53 8.63
CA VAL A 34 -3.86 3.77 7.91
C VAL A 34 -4.87 4.90 8.16
N ARG A 35 -6.17 4.61 8.17
CA ARG A 35 -7.20 5.66 8.19
C ARG A 35 -7.79 6.02 9.54
N ASP A 36 -8.01 5.06 10.43
CA ASP A 36 -8.96 5.25 11.53
C ASP A 36 -8.32 5.88 12.78
N ASN A 37 -7.17 6.56 12.64
CA ASN A 37 -6.38 7.11 13.74
C ASN A 37 -6.18 6.09 14.88
N ARG A 38 -6.10 4.79 14.52
CA ARG A 38 -5.80 3.72 15.45
C ARG A 38 -4.42 3.94 16.04
N ARG A 39 -4.10 3.16 17.07
CA ARG A 39 -2.75 3.21 17.65
C ARG A 39 -1.76 2.85 16.53
N LEU A 40 -0.87 3.78 16.14
CA LEU A 40 0.15 3.57 15.10
C LEU A 40 0.92 2.25 15.28
N LEU A 41 1.06 1.79 16.52
CA LEU A 41 1.68 0.52 16.87
C LEU A 41 0.94 -0.73 16.34
N ASP A 42 -0.32 -0.61 15.94
CA ASP A 42 -1.09 -1.69 15.34
C ASP A 42 -0.49 -2.13 13.99
N VAL A 43 0.29 -1.27 13.32
CA VAL A 43 1.03 -1.62 12.11
C VAL A 43 1.95 -2.82 12.32
N PHE A 44 2.48 -2.99 13.54
CA PHE A 44 3.38 -4.09 13.87
C PHE A 44 2.63 -5.40 14.14
N ARG A 45 1.29 -5.36 14.17
CA ARG A 45 0.40 -6.50 14.49
C ARG A 45 -0.47 -6.92 13.30
N THR A 46 -0.46 -6.16 12.22
CA THR A 46 -1.18 -6.48 10.98
C THR A 46 -0.24 -6.86 9.83
N ASP A 47 -0.79 -7.45 8.78
CA ASP A 47 -0.15 -7.50 7.48
C ASP A 47 -0.32 -6.17 6.73
N PHE A 48 0.27 -6.10 5.53
CA PHE A 48 0.24 -4.93 4.66
C PHE A 48 -1.17 -4.43 4.30
N TRP A 49 -2.17 -5.31 4.37
CA TRP A 49 -3.56 -5.06 3.98
C TRP A 49 -4.45 -4.78 5.21
N GLY A 50 -3.84 -4.59 6.40
CA GLY A 50 -4.56 -4.23 7.63
C GLY A 50 -5.19 -5.41 8.37
N ARG A 51 -4.92 -6.67 7.99
CA ARG A 51 -5.46 -7.85 8.67
C ARG A 51 -4.53 -8.30 9.79
N PRO A 52 -5.01 -8.78 10.95
CA PRO A 52 -4.14 -9.29 12.01
C PRO A 52 -3.19 -10.38 11.47
N ILE A 53 -1.88 -10.23 11.69
CA ILE A 53 -0.85 -11.07 11.06
C ILE A 53 -0.99 -12.56 11.40
N ARG A 54 -1.63 -12.88 12.53
CA ARG A 54 -1.90 -14.25 12.96
C ARG A 54 -3.18 -14.86 12.37
N SER A 55 -4.06 -14.05 11.78
CA SER A 55 -5.32 -14.53 11.18
C SER A 55 -5.08 -15.49 10.00
N ALA A 56 -5.96 -16.47 9.81
CA ALA A 56 -5.96 -17.34 8.64
C ALA A 56 -6.25 -16.58 7.33
N HIS A 57 -6.94 -15.44 7.41
CA HIS A 57 -7.22 -14.57 6.26
C HIS A 57 -6.10 -13.57 5.97
N SER A 58 -5.02 -13.57 6.76
CA SER A 58 -3.88 -12.71 6.49
C SER A 58 -3.08 -13.22 5.31
N HIS A 59 -2.66 -12.30 4.43
CA HIS A 59 -1.77 -12.61 3.32
C HIS A 59 -0.31 -12.78 3.79
N LYS A 60 -0.03 -12.58 5.08
CA LYS A 60 1.29 -12.69 5.74
C LYS A 60 2.37 -11.77 5.17
N SER A 61 2.03 -10.85 4.27
CA SER A 61 2.92 -9.82 3.76
C SER A 61 3.20 -8.79 4.86
N TYR A 62 4.26 -9.00 5.63
CA TYR A 62 4.64 -8.13 6.73
C TYR A 62 5.51 -6.96 6.25
N ARG A 63 4.93 -5.75 6.22
CA ARG A 63 5.58 -4.53 5.70
C ARG A 63 5.31 -3.30 6.60
N PRO A 64 5.62 -3.37 7.91
CA PRO A 64 5.21 -2.36 8.86
C PRO A 64 5.77 -0.97 8.54
N ILE A 65 7.03 -0.88 8.07
CA ILE A 65 7.67 0.41 7.72
C ILE A 65 6.96 1.06 6.53
N THR A 66 6.66 0.29 5.48
CA THR A 66 5.93 0.79 4.30
C THR A 66 4.52 1.21 4.66
N THR A 67 3.79 0.43 5.46
CA THR A 67 2.45 0.84 5.91
C THR A 67 2.53 2.11 6.78
N LEU A 68 3.60 2.29 7.56
CA LEU A 68 3.82 3.49 8.37
C LEU A 68 3.97 4.77 7.54
N THR A 69 4.46 4.69 6.29
CA THR A 69 4.61 5.89 5.44
C THR A 69 3.29 6.42 4.90
N PHE A 70 2.20 5.67 5.07
CA PHE A 70 0.86 6.06 4.64
C PHE A 70 -0.07 6.46 5.80
N THR A 71 0.32 6.17 7.05
CA THR A 71 -0.45 6.51 8.28
C THR A 71 -0.26 7.98 8.62
#